data_AF-A0A9W6BEC7-F1
#
_entry.id   AF-A0A9W6BEC7-F1
#
_cell.length_a   1.000
_cell.length_b   1.000
_cell.length_c   1.000
_cell.angle_alpha   90.00
_cell.angle_beta   90.00
_cell.angle_gamma   90.00
#
_symmetry.space_group_name_H-M   'P 1'
#
loop_
_entity.id
_entity.type
_entity.pdbx_description
1 polymer ?
#
loop_
_entity_poly.entity_id
_entity_poly.type
_entity_poly.pdbx_seq_one_letter_code
_entity_poly.pdbx_strand_id
1 'polypeptide(L)'
;MGKARVKRKAAEEEEEMADDSEESDDDDSAGEGIDENDLERDSTGKLTGVRISNSYVEAKKNYFLRRFSMVLVQAGENEHKFLGFIRELVEKPDDVEALICWFYRASDVKEVPPDLVICRARMEGKHGGGDKGRFKELFFSNHCDMISVQSVMHPIKVWLLPSESLDPVTVPPEAGPLAAAAAAAGHAPLLPGFVCRRMYDTQNRELFPLSEIPSRRKKLGEWPWLFDDVAELLRRSEVERQECMREWVRKCQMRAARAGAEAGKGEAGAKG
;
A
#
# COMPACT_ATOMS: atom_id res chain seq x y z
N MET A 1 -17.02 41.57 -39.37
CA MET A 1 -18.17 42.32 -38.81
C MET A 1 -18.70 41.49 -37.64
N GLY A 2 -18.97 41.96 -36.43
CA GLY A 2 -18.86 43.24 -35.79
C GLY A 2 -19.42 43.07 -34.36
N LYS A 3 -18.70 43.65 -33.40
CA LYS A 3 -19.17 44.23 -32.13
C LYS A 3 -19.61 43.32 -30.96
N ALA A 4 -18.76 43.47 -29.94
CA ALA A 4 -18.92 43.28 -28.50
C ALA A 4 -20.20 43.87 -27.83
N ARG A 5 -20.31 43.46 -26.54
CA ARG A 5 -21.05 44.05 -25.40
C ARG A 5 -22.55 43.76 -25.41
N VAL A 6 -23.15 43.38 -24.27
CA VAL A 6 -23.44 44.28 -23.14
C VAL A 6 -23.64 43.51 -21.82
N LYS A 7 -23.09 44.06 -20.73
CA LYS A 7 -23.36 43.77 -19.31
C LYS A 7 -24.79 44.15 -18.91
N ARG A 8 -25.45 43.39 -18.03
CA ARG A 8 -26.36 43.95 -17.01
C ARG A 8 -26.23 43.22 -15.67
N LYS A 9 -26.29 44.06 -14.62
CA LYS A 9 -26.29 43.83 -13.16
C LYS A 9 -27.74 43.95 -12.67
N ALA A 10 -28.10 43.22 -11.61
CA ALA A 10 -29.02 43.60 -10.50
C ALA A 10 -29.28 42.31 -9.66
N ALA A 11 -28.90 42.28 -8.38
CA ALA A 11 -29.70 42.64 -7.18
C ALA A 11 -30.60 41.45 -6.77
N GLU A 12 -30.21 40.73 -5.71
CA GLU A 12 -30.73 40.86 -4.32
C GLU A 12 -32.12 40.24 -4.18
N GLU A 13 -32.21 39.16 -3.41
CA GLU A 13 -33.36 38.84 -2.55
C GLU A 13 -32.92 37.73 -1.58
N GLU A 14 -32.66 38.15 -0.34
CA GLU A 14 -32.68 37.30 0.85
C GLU A 14 -34.15 37.02 1.18
N GLU A 15 -34.54 35.75 1.26
CA GLU A 15 -35.74 35.34 1.99
C GLU A 15 -35.39 34.23 2.96
N GLU A 16 -35.62 34.55 4.23
CA GLU A 16 -35.68 33.65 5.37
C GLU A 16 -36.82 32.63 5.16
N MET A 17 -36.54 31.34 5.36
CA MET A 17 -37.54 30.41 5.86
C MET A 17 -36.90 29.53 6.93
N ALA A 18 -37.34 29.76 8.16
CA ALA A 18 -37.34 28.75 9.20
C ALA A 18 -38.41 27.72 8.83
N ASP A 19 -38.06 26.43 8.84
CA ASP A 19 -39.05 25.38 9.01
C ASP A 19 -38.51 24.32 9.95
N ASP A 20 -39.42 23.94 10.82
CA ASP A 20 -39.29 23.22 12.07
C ASP A 20 -39.70 21.77 11.77
N SER A 21 -38.75 20.85 11.80
CA SER A 21 -39.06 19.42 11.74
C SER A 21 -38.29 18.69 12.82
N GLU A 22 -38.99 18.50 13.94
CA GLU A 22 -38.74 17.42 14.89
C GLU A 22 -38.82 16.08 14.15
N GLU A 23 -37.66 15.52 13.79
CA GLU A 23 -37.57 14.10 13.42
C GLU A 23 -36.83 13.35 14.52
N SER A 24 -37.54 12.33 15.00
CA SER A 24 -37.21 11.36 16.03
C SER A 24 -35.90 10.62 15.75
N ASP A 25 -34.96 10.74 16.69
CA ASP A 25 -33.82 9.83 16.85
C ASP A 25 -34.33 8.44 17.31
N ASP A 26 -34.89 7.66 16.38
CA ASP A 26 -34.92 6.20 16.52
C ASP A 26 -33.53 5.68 16.10
N ASP A 27 -32.61 5.71 17.08
CA ASP A 27 -31.31 5.04 17.05
C ASP A 27 -31.51 3.51 17.13
N ASP A 28 -32.12 2.95 16.08
CA ASP A 28 -31.99 1.54 15.74
C ASP A 28 -30.61 1.33 15.11
N SER A 29 -29.57 1.48 15.93
CA SER A 29 -28.30 0.79 15.74
C SER A 29 -28.57 -0.72 15.88
N ALA A 30 -29.26 -1.29 14.89
CA ALA A 30 -29.18 -2.70 14.57
C ALA A 30 -27.71 -2.95 14.22
N GLY A 31 -26.91 -3.27 15.25
CA GLY A 31 -25.56 -3.74 15.06
C GLY A 31 -25.66 -4.91 14.09
N GLU A 32 -25.12 -4.75 12.90
CA GLU A 32 -24.98 -5.82 11.92
C GLU A 32 -24.23 -6.95 12.61
N GLY A 33 -24.98 -7.88 13.17
CA GLY A 33 -24.44 -9.05 13.82
C GLY A 33 -23.71 -9.85 12.76
N ILE A 34 -22.47 -10.24 13.06
CA ILE A 34 -21.69 -11.14 12.21
C ILE A 34 -22.51 -12.42 12.05
N ASP A 35 -22.88 -12.77 10.81
CA ASP A 35 -23.66 -13.98 10.52
C ASP A 35 -22.79 -15.22 10.86
N GLU A 36 -23.40 -16.32 11.32
CA GLU A 36 -22.65 -17.59 11.46
C GLU A 36 -22.03 -18.04 10.14
N ASN A 37 -22.63 -17.64 9.00
CA ASN A 37 -22.09 -17.87 7.66
C ASN A 37 -20.82 -17.07 7.36
N ASP A 38 -20.54 -16.00 8.11
CA ASP A 38 -19.34 -15.19 7.96
C ASP A 38 -18.13 -15.80 8.68
N LEU A 39 -18.35 -16.82 9.52
CA LEU A 39 -17.32 -17.46 10.33
C LEU A 39 -16.70 -18.66 9.60
N GLU A 40 -15.44 -18.55 9.20
CA GLU A 40 -14.69 -19.68 8.63
C GLU A 40 -14.08 -20.52 9.76
N ARG A 41 -14.20 -21.84 9.67
CA ARG A 41 -13.67 -22.80 10.66
C ARG A 41 -12.87 -23.90 9.98
N ASP A 42 -11.81 -24.37 10.64
CA ASP A 42 -11.09 -25.56 10.18
C ASP A 42 -11.86 -26.86 10.46
N SER A 43 -11.30 -27.99 10.01
CA SER A 43 -11.88 -29.33 10.22
C SER A 43 -12.04 -29.73 11.69
N THR A 44 -11.46 -28.97 12.64
CA THR A 44 -11.65 -29.16 14.08
C THR A 44 -12.73 -28.26 14.67
N GLY A 45 -13.38 -27.43 13.84
CA GLY A 45 -14.40 -26.46 14.25
C GLY A 45 -13.83 -25.16 14.83
N LYS A 46 -12.50 -24.97 14.80
CA LYS A 46 -11.86 -23.76 15.31
C LYS A 46 -11.94 -22.64 14.29
N LEU A 47 -12.31 -21.44 14.74
CA LEU A 47 -12.39 -20.25 13.89
C LEU A 47 -11.02 -19.97 13.24
N THR A 48 -11.00 -19.95 11.91
CA THR A 48 -9.84 -19.61 11.08
C THR A 48 -9.95 -18.19 10.53
N GLY A 49 -11.16 -17.70 10.25
CA GLY A 49 -11.33 -16.34 9.80
C GLY A 49 -12.76 -15.81 9.93
N VAL A 50 -12.90 -14.51 9.70
CA VAL A 50 -14.19 -13.82 9.65
C VAL A 50 -14.28 -13.06 8.33
N ARG A 51 -15.37 -13.28 7.60
CA ARG A 51 -15.75 -12.57 6.37
C ARG A 51 -16.52 -11.32 6.78
N ILE A 52 -16.16 -10.17 6.19
CA ILE A 52 -16.86 -8.91 6.45
C ILE A 52 -16.89 -8.20 5.12
N SER A 53 -18.06 -8.06 4.48
CA SER A 53 -18.28 -7.45 3.15
C SER A 53 -17.04 -6.80 2.49
N ASN A 54 -16.46 -7.46 1.49
CA ASN A 54 -15.22 -7.07 0.78
C ASN A 54 -13.92 -7.05 1.61
N SER A 55 -13.92 -7.72 2.76
CA SER A 55 -12.79 -7.85 3.68
C SER A 55 -12.75 -9.23 4.34
N TYR A 56 -11.56 -9.61 4.81
CA TYR A 56 -11.29 -10.90 5.45
C TYR A 56 -10.33 -10.72 6.63
N VAL A 57 -10.70 -11.23 7.79
CA VAL A 57 -9.86 -11.27 8.99
C VAL A 57 -9.40 -12.70 9.22
N GLU A 58 -8.10 -12.96 9.10
CA GLU A 58 -7.54 -14.28 9.45
C GLU A 58 -7.29 -14.37 10.96
N ALA A 59 -8.07 -15.18 11.67
CA ALA A 59 -8.03 -15.32 13.13
C ALA A 59 -6.70 -15.92 13.63
N LYS A 60 -6.03 -16.76 12.83
CA LYS A 60 -4.75 -17.38 13.22
C LYS A 60 -3.55 -16.43 13.05
N LYS A 61 -3.61 -15.51 12.08
CA LYS A 61 -2.47 -14.67 11.68
C LYS A 61 -2.64 -13.19 12.00
N ASN A 62 -3.80 -12.78 12.54
CA ASN A 62 -4.10 -11.40 12.96
C ASN A 62 -3.85 -10.34 11.87
N TYR A 63 -4.20 -10.66 10.63
CA TYR A 63 -4.19 -9.67 9.56
C TYR A 63 -5.56 -9.47 8.93
N PHE A 64 -5.77 -8.25 8.43
CA PHE A 64 -6.96 -7.80 7.74
C PHE A 64 -6.65 -7.63 6.26
N LEU A 65 -7.34 -8.39 5.42
CA LEU A 65 -7.29 -8.32 3.96
C LEU A 65 -8.53 -7.61 3.45
N ARG A 66 -8.36 -6.78 2.44
CA ARG A 66 -9.44 -6.08 1.74
C ARG A 66 -9.00 -5.76 0.32
N ARG A 67 -9.90 -5.21 -0.47
CA ARG A 67 -9.53 -4.62 -1.76
C ARG A 67 -8.38 -3.62 -1.62
N PHE A 68 -7.41 -3.75 -2.52
CA PHE A 68 -6.10 -3.13 -2.60
C PHE A 68 -5.13 -3.43 -1.44
N SER A 69 -5.38 -4.44 -0.61
CA SER A 69 -4.35 -4.93 0.31
C SER A 69 -3.19 -5.52 -0.49
N MET A 70 -1.98 -5.03 -0.22
CA MET A 70 -0.74 -5.56 -0.78
C MET A 70 -0.34 -6.81 0.01
N VAL A 71 -0.03 -7.91 -0.67
CA VAL A 71 0.16 -9.22 -0.05
C VAL A 71 1.40 -9.95 -0.57
N LEU A 72 2.02 -10.71 0.32
CA LEU A 72 2.96 -11.78 -0.02
C LEU A 72 2.17 -13.09 -0.08
N VAL A 73 2.29 -13.80 -1.19
CA VAL A 73 1.60 -15.06 -1.46
C VAL A 73 2.62 -16.17 -1.60
N GLN A 74 2.27 -17.37 -1.13
CA GLN A 74 3.05 -18.58 -1.34
C GLN A 74 2.13 -19.67 -1.91
N ALA A 75 2.44 -20.15 -3.11
CA ALA A 75 1.65 -21.14 -3.83
C ALA A 75 1.90 -22.59 -3.35
N GLY A 76 2.13 -22.80 -2.05
CA GLY A 76 2.44 -24.11 -1.46
C GLY A 76 3.77 -24.15 -0.70
N GLU A 77 3.98 -25.19 0.12
CA GLU A 77 5.03 -25.20 1.17
C GLU A 77 6.46 -25.00 0.65
N ASN A 78 6.76 -25.41 -0.58
CA ASN A 78 8.09 -25.30 -1.20
C ASN A 78 8.12 -24.41 -2.46
N GLU A 79 7.04 -23.67 -2.71
CA GLU A 79 6.92 -22.86 -3.92
C GLU A 79 7.53 -21.47 -3.79
N HIS A 80 7.75 -20.85 -4.95
CA HIS A 80 8.19 -19.46 -5.03
C HIS A 80 7.19 -18.53 -4.33
N LYS A 81 7.73 -17.49 -3.70
CA LYS A 81 6.93 -16.42 -3.11
C LYS A 81 6.63 -15.36 -4.17
N PHE A 82 5.39 -14.93 -4.21
CA PHE A 82 4.87 -13.94 -5.16
C PHE A 82 4.34 -12.73 -4.40
N LEU A 83 4.39 -11.57 -5.04
CA LEU A 83 3.88 -10.33 -4.46
C LEU A 83 2.74 -9.85 -5.35
N GLY A 84 1.66 -9.37 -4.75
CA GLY A 84 0.52 -8.84 -5.50
C GLY A 84 -0.33 -7.93 -4.64
N PHE A 85 -1.43 -7.44 -5.20
CA PHE A 85 -2.49 -6.82 -4.42
C PHE A 85 -3.83 -7.48 -4.73
N ILE A 86 -4.69 -7.47 -3.72
CA ILE A 86 -6.06 -7.97 -3.83
C ILE A 86 -6.87 -6.97 -4.62
N ARG A 87 -7.25 -7.29 -5.85
CA ARG A 87 -8.15 -6.48 -6.66
C ARG A 87 -9.60 -6.66 -6.22
N GLU A 88 -9.97 -7.89 -5.88
CA GLU A 88 -11.33 -8.25 -5.47
C GLU A 88 -11.27 -9.46 -4.53
N LEU A 89 -12.22 -9.54 -3.60
CA LEU A 89 -12.47 -10.73 -2.80
C LEU A 89 -13.80 -11.33 -3.28
N VAL A 90 -13.77 -12.61 -3.63
CA VAL A 90 -14.91 -13.35 -4.14
C VAL A 90 -15.26 -14.40 -3.09
N GLU A 91 -16.43 -14.24 -2.50
CA GLU A 91 -16.96 -15.19 -1.53
C GLU A 91 -17.55 -16.40 -2.25
N LYS A 92 -17.09 -17.60 -1.88
CA LYS A 92 -17.66 -18.88 -2.27
C LYS A 92 -18.26 -19.56 -1.05
N PRO A 93 -19.16 -20.55 -1.23
CA PRO A 93 -19.78 -21.25 -0.11
C PRO A 93 -18.77 -21.78 0.92
N ASP A 94 -17.66 -22.36 0.44
CA ASP A 94 -16.67 -23.03 1.29
C ASP A 94 -15.31 -22.32 1.39
N ASP A 95 -15.07 -21.26 0.61
CA ASP A 95 -13.76 -20.58 0.55
C ASP A 95 -13.93 -19.09 0.24
N VAL A 96 -12.90 -18.30 0.51
CA VAL A 96 -12.78 -16.94 0.00
C VAL A 96 -11.62 -16.93 -0.99
N GLU A 97 -11.92 -16.53 -2.22
CA GLU A 97 -10.89 -16.35 -3.23
C GLU A 97 -10.54 -14.87 -3.38
N ALA A 98 -9.27 -14.59 -3.66
CA ALA A 98 -8.79 -13.26 -3.99
C ALA A 98 -8.40 -13.22 -5.46
N LEU A 99 -8.99 -12.29 -6.20
CA LEU A 99 -8.46 -11.89 -7.50
C LEU A 99 -7.22 -11.05 -7.24
N ILE A 100 -6.05 -11.63 -7.43
CA ILE A 100 -4.77 -10.96 -7.23
C ILE A 100 -4.27 -10.40 -8.54
N CYS A 101 -3.83 -9.15 -8.50
CA CYS A 101 -3.01 -8.59 -9.56
C CYS A 101 -1.54 -8.59 -9.12
N TRP A 102 -0.67 -9.15 -9.94
CA TRP A 102 0.71 -9.49 -9.56
C TRP A 102 1.69 -8.34 -9.74
N PHE A 103 2.67 -8.30 -8.85
CA PHE A 103 3.89 -7.53 -8.99
C PHE A 103 5.03 -8.41 -9.52
N TYR A 104 5.74 -7.94 -10.52
CA TYR A 104 6.93 -8.57 -11.06
C TYR A 104 8.19 -8.02 -10.39
N ARG A 105 9.18 -8.88 -10.17
CA ARG A 105 10.52 -8.48 -9.70
C ARG A 105 11.42 -8.12 -10.87
N ALA A 106 12.56 -7.52 -10.56
CA ALA A 106 13.66 -7.31 -11.53
C ALA A 106 14.08 -8.61 -12.23
N SER A 107 14.10 -9.73 -11.51
CA SER A 107 14.39 -11.05 -12.09
C SER A 107 13.35 -11.55 -13.09
N ASP A 108 12.13 -11.02 -13.04
CA ASP A 108 10.97 -11.55 -13.76
C ASP A 108 10.73 -10.78 -15.07
N VAL A 109 11.40 -9.63 -15.28
CA VAL A 109 11.24 -8.79 -16.48
C VAL A 109 12.37 -9.01 -17.49
N LYS A 110 12.03 -8.97 -18.77
CA LYS A 110 12.98 -9.22 -19.86
C LYS A 110 14.06 -8.13 -19.97
N GLU A 111 13.65 -6.87 -19.85
CA GLU A 111 14.52 -5.71 -19.95
C GLU A 111 14.42 -4.92 -18.66
N VAL A 112 15.48 -5.00 -17.86
CA VAL A 112 15.55 -4.37 -16.54
C VAL A 112 15.99 -2.92 -16.68
N PRO A 113 15.24 -1.94 -16.14
CA PRO A 113 15.67 -0.55 -16.14
C PRO A 113 17.03 -0.36 -15.45
N PRO A 114 17.91 0.53 -15.95
CA PRO A 114 19.21 0.76 -15.33
C PRO A 114 19.13 1.50 -13.98
N ASP A 115 18.01 2.18 -13.70
CA ASP A 115 17.81 3.08 -12.56
C ASP A 115 17.03 2.43 -11.40
N LEU A 116 17.15 1.12 -11.21
CA LEU A 116 16.41 0.41 -10.16
C LEU A 116 16.76 0.87 -8.74
N VAL A 117 15.74 0.87 -7.88
CA VAL A 117 15.93 1.05 -6.44
C VAL A 117 16.56 -0.20 -5.81
N ILE A 118 17.77 -0.05 -5.28
CA ILE A 118 18.56 -1.12 -4.65
C ILE A 118 18.65 -0.92 -3.14
N CYS A 119 18.42 -1.97 -2.36
CA CYS A 119 18.73 -2.04 -0.94
C CYS A 119 20.25 -2.17 -0.75
N ARG A 120 20.88 -1.13 -0.19
CA ARG A 120 22.32 -1.15 0.14
C ARG A 120 22.61 -1.52 1.60
N ALA A 121 21.62 -1.42 2.48
CA ALA A 121 21.76 -1.82 3.87
C ALA A 121 21.74 -3.36 3.96
N ARG A 122 22.91 -3.98 4.12
CA ARG A 122 23.02 -5.38 4.52
C ARG A 122 23.02 -5.44 6.04
N MET A 123 22.02 -6.07 6.64
CA MET A 123 22.18 -6.50 8.04
C MET A 123 23.21 -7.63 8.04
N GLU A 124 24.30 -7.45 8.78
CA GLU A 124 25.28 -8.52 8.98
C GLU A 124 24.59 -9.75 9.58
N GLY A 125 24.90 -10.94 9.05
CA GLY A 125 24.50 -12.22 9.66
C GLY A 125 23.18 -12.87 9.22
N LYS A 126 22.43 -12.35 8.22
CA LYS A 126 21.25 -13.07 7.67
C LYS A 126 21.35 -13.36 6.18
N HIS A 127 21.44 -14.64 5.82
CA HIS A 127 21.29 -15.14 4.46
C HIS A 127 19.80 -15.39 4.15
N GLY A 128 19.22 -14.64 3.20
CA GLY A 128 17.88 -14.88 2.67
C GLY A 128 17.93 -15.11 1.16
N GLY A 129 17.24 -16.14 0.66
CA GLY A 129 17.19 -16.56 -0.75
C GLY A 129 16.30 -15.68 -1.65
N GLY A 130 16.42 -15.89 -2.98
CA GLY A 130 15.61 -15.24 -4.04
C GLY A 130 15.85 -13.74 -4.18
N ASP A 131 16.68 -13.32 -5.16
CA ASP A 131 17.16 -11.94 -5.38
C ASP A 131 17.71 -11.20 -4.13
N LYS A 132 17.90 -11.94 -3.01
CA LYS A 132 18.48 -11.56 -1.70
C LYS A 132 18.02 -10.22 -1.13
N GLY A 133 16.79 -9.77 -1.44
CA GLY A 133 16.30 -8.44 -1.02
C GLY A 133 17.15 -7.28 -1.56
N ARG A 134 17.90 -7.51 -2.64
CA ARG A 134 18.78 -6.52 -3.28
C ARG A 134 17.97 -5.44 -3.93
N PHE A 135 16.89 -5.78 -4.63
CA PHE A 135 16.03 -4.80 -5.30
C PHE A 135 14.81 -4.53 -4.42
N LYS A 136 14.50 -3.24 -4.25
CA LYS A 136 13.27 -2.77 -3.59
C LYS A 136 12.19 -2.40 -4.60
N GLU A 137 12.56 -2.28 -5.87
CA GLU A 137 11.62 -1.92 -6.92
C GLU A 137 10.87 -3.15 -7.44
N LEU A 138 9.55 -3.03 -7.48
CA LEU A 138 8.60 -3.97 -8.07
C LEU A 138 7.90 -3.29 -9.25
N PHE A 139 7.36 -4.10 -10.15
CA PHE A 139 6.59 -3.62 -11.30
C PHE A 139 5.15 -4.12 -11.19
N PHE A 140 4.22 -3.18 -11.08
CA PHE A 140 2.78 -3.46 -11.20
C PHE A 140 2.51 -4.12 -12.55
N SER A 141 1.56 -5.03 -12.69
CA SER A 141 1.29 -5.65 -14.00
C SER A 141 -0.19 -5.68 -14.32
N ASN A 142 -0.52 -6.05 -15.55
CA ASN A 142 -1.88 -6.43 -15.91
C ASN A 142 -2.19 -7.89 -15.54
N HIS A 143 -1.22 -8.70 -15.11
CA HIS A 143 -1.47 -10.12 -14.83
C HIS A 143 -2.33 -10.32 -13.58
N CYS A 144 -3.48 -10.99 -13.75
CA CYS A 144 -4.39 -11.32 -12.65
C CYS A 144 -4.70 -12.82 -12.60
N ASP A 145 -4.69 -13.39 -11.40
CA ASP A 145 -5.11 -14.76 -11.13
C ASP A 145 -6.04 -14.81 -9.92
N MET A 146 -6.89 -15.83 -9.88
CA MET A 146 -7.70 -16.15 -8.71
C MET A 146 -6.93 -17.14 -7.82
N ILE A 147 -6.80 -16.83 -6.54
CA ILE A 147 -6.16 -17.70 -5.54
C ILE A 147 -7.03 -17.81 -4.29
N SER A 148 -6.85 -18.86 -3.49
CA SER A 148 -7.43 -18.90 -2.14
C SER A 148 -6.73 -17.88 -1.23
N VAL A 149 -7.50 -17.15 -0.40
CA VAL A 149 -6.95 -16.22 0.59
C VAL A 149 -6.02 -16.91 1.60
N GLN A 150 -6.17 -18.21 1.80
CA GLN A 150 -5.33 -19.01 2.69
C GLN A 150 -3.87 -19.06 2.21
N SER A 151 -3.64 -18.85 0.90
CA SER A 151 -2.30 -18.76 0.29
C SER A 151 -1.58 -17.45 0.60
N VAL A 152 -2.28 -16.47 1.18
CA VAL A 152 -1.67 -15.22 1.65
C VAL A 152 -0.85 -15.51 2.90
N MET A 153 0.44 -15.16 2.85
CA MET A 153 1.36 -15.30 3.97
C MET A 153 1.20 -14.14 4.96
N HIS A 154 1.29 -12.91 4.45
CA HIS A 154 1.12 -11.68 5.23
C HIS A 154 0.95 -10.46 4.32
N PRO A 155 0.35 -9.37 4.82
CA PRO A 155 0.36 -8.08 4.14
C PRO A 155 1.77 -7.50 4.01
N ILE A 156 2.02 -6.77 2.94
CA ILE A 156 3.28 -6.05 2.68
C ILE A 156 3.02 -4.57 2.47
N LYS A 157 4.08 -3.77 2.35
CA LYS A 157 3.99 -2.38 1.91
C LYS A 157 4.64 -2.22 0.54
N VAL A 158 3.90 -1.62 -0.38
CA VAL A 158 4.39 -1.23 -1.71
C VAL A 158 3.99 0.23 -1.92
N TRP A 159 4.98 1.08 -2.11
CA TRP A 159 4.78 2.51 -2.36
C TRP A 159 4.66 2.75 -3.86
N LEU A 160 3.45 3.03 -4.34
CA LEU A 160 3.24 3.43 -5.72
C LEU A 160 3.55 4.90 -5.88
N LEU A 161 4.43 5.22 -6.83
CA LEU A 161 4.88 6.58 -7.10
C LEU A 161 4.54 6.94 -8.55
N PRO A 162 3.85 8.07 -8.79
CA PRO A 162 3.48 8.45 -10.14
C PRO A 162 4.70 8.92 -10.94
N SER A 163 5.69 9.52 -10.28
CA SER A 163 6.90 10.02 -10.91
C SER A 163 8.08 9.09 -10.67
N GLU A 164 9.16 9.34 -11.41
CA GLU A 164 10.42 8.62 -11.22
C GLU A 164 11.15 9.02 -9.92
N SER A 165 10.69 10.05 -9.22
CA SER A 165 11.32 10.53 -7.98
C SER A 165 11.02 9.64 -6.78
N LEU A 166 12.04 9.43 -5.94
CA LEU A 166 11.93 8.74 -4.66
C LEU A 166 11.73 9.70 -3.48
N ASP A 167 11.69 11.01 -3.70
CA ASP A 167 11.51 12.02 -2.65
C ASP A 167 10.30 11.71 -1.76
N PRO A 168 9.13 11.27 -2.28
CA PRO A 168 7.97 11.03 -1.44
C PRO A 168 8.15 9.93 -0.40
N VAL A 169 9.06 8.96 -0.64
CA VAL A 169 9.38 7.85 0.27
C VAL A 169 10.73 8.03 0.96
N THR A 170 11.44 9.12 0.68
CA THR A 170 12.74 9.41 1.29
C THR A 170 12.53 9.97 2.68
N VAL A 171 13.10 9.31 3.68
CA VAL A 171 13.07 9.72 5.07
C VAL A 171 13.98 10.93 5.22
N PRO A 172 13.47 12.05 5.75
CA PRO A 172 14.26 13.26 5.81
C PRO A 172 15.36 13.15 6.88
N PRO A 173 16.52 13.83 6.71
CA PRO A 173 17.65 13.73 7.64
C PRO A 173 17.29 14.07 9.10
N GLU A 174 16.39 15.03 9.31
CA GLU A 174 15.89 15.46 10.62
C GLU A 174 15.05 14.40 11.34
N ALA A 175 14.68 13.30 10.68
CA ALA A 175 13.96 12.21 11.31
C ALA A 175 14.78 11.50 12.40
N GLY A 176 16.11 11.59 12.34
CA GLY A 176 16.99 11.09 13.40
C GLY A 176 18.41 10.77 12.94
N PRO A 177 19.28 10.36 13.88
CA PRO A 177 20.71 10.20 13.62
C PRO A 177 21.03 9.16 12.53
N LEU A 178 20.23 8.09 12.41
CA LEU A 178 20.39 7.11 11.34
C LEU A 178 20.07 7.69 9.95
N ALA A 179 19.04 8.53 9.84
CA ALA A 179 18.67 9.16 8.59
C ALA A 179 19.70 10.24 8.19
N ALA A 180 20.15 11.04 9.15
CA ALA A 180 21.22 12.01 8.97
C ALA A 180 22.54 11.35 8.54
N ALA A 181 22.93 10.23 9.15
CA ALA A 181 24.14 9.50 8.78
C ALA A 181 24.06 8.92 7.36
N ALA A 182 22.91 8.35 6.98
CA ALA A 182 22.68 7.87 5.62
C ALA A 182 22.78 9.02 4.61
N ALA A 183 22.14 10.16 4.89
CA ALA A 183 22.20 11.35 4.03
C ALA A 183 23.63 11.89 3.89
N ALA A 184 24.39 11.95 4.99
CA ALA A 184 25.80 12.36 4.99
C ALA A 184 26.70 11.40 4.18
N ALA A 185 26.34 10.10 4.13
CA ALA A 185 27.00 9.11 3.29
C ALA A 185 26.54 9.13 1.81
N GLY A 186 25.73 10.11 1.41
CA GLY A 186 25.18 10.20 0.05
C GLY A 186 24.14 9.11 -0.25
N HIS A 187 23.42 8.65 0.77
CA HIS A 187 22.35 7.66 0.64
C HIS A 187 21.01 8.26 1.06
N ALA A 188 19.96 7.99 0.29
CA ALA A 188 18.59 8.35 0.64
C ALA A 188 17.96 7.21 1.47
N PRO A 189 17.80 7.34 2.80
CA PRO A 189 17.07 6.35 3.57
C PRO A 189 15.61 6.37 3.12
N LEU A 190 15.05 5.19 2.80
CA LEU A 190 13.67 5.09 2.34
C LEU A 190 12.76 4.54 3.44
N LEU A 191 11.47 4.84 3.36
CA LEU A 191 10.45 4.17 4.16
C LEU A 191 10.53 2.64 3.99
N PRO A 192 10.23 1.86 5.04
CA PRO A 192 10.13 0.41 4.93
C PRO A 192 9.10 -0.01 3.88
N GLY A 193 9.42 -1.04 3.10
CA GLY A 193 8.57 -1.55 2.02
C GLY A 193 9.28 -1.59 0.67
N PHE A 194 8.50 -1.95 -0.35
CA PHE A 194 8.88 -1.93 -1.76
C PHE A 194 8.45 -0.61 -2.40
N VAL A 195 9.00 -0.31 -3.58
CA VAL A 195 8.65 0.85 -4.41
C VAL A 195 8.14 0.33 -5.76
N CYS A 196 7.14 0.99 -6.33
CA CYS A 196 6.63 0.70 -7.66
C CYS A 196 6.43 2.01 -8.42
N ARG A 197 7.25 2.24 -9.45
CA ARG A 197 7.17 3.44 -10.32
C ARG A 197 6.63 3.13 -11.72
N ARG A 198 6.55 1.83 -12.06
CA ARG A 198 6.28 1.37 -13.41
C ARG A 198 5.30 0.20 -13.42
N MET A 199 4.53 0.14 -14.49
CA MET A 199 3.74 -1.02 -14.89
C MET A 199 4.55 -1.85 -15.89
N TYR A 200 4.55 -3.17 -15.73
CA TYR A 200 4.94 -4.16 -16.71
C TYR A 200 3.71 -4.69 -17.44
N ASP A 201 3.62 -4.40 -18.73
CA ASP A 201 2.63 -5.01 -19.61
C ASP A 201 3.10 -6.41 -20.02
N THR A 202 2.42 -7.42 -19.50
CA THR A 202 2.79 -8.83 -19.72
C THR A 202 2.57 -9.30 -21.16
N GLN A 203 1.68 -8.66 -21.91
CA GLN A 203 1.42 -9.01 -23.31
C GLN A 203 2.56 -8.52 -24.21
N ASN A 204 2.89 -7.23 -24.11
CA ASN A 204 3.94 -6.61 -24.93
C ASN A 204 5.34 -6.77 -24.33
N ARG A 205 5.45 -7.19 -23.07
CA ARG A 205 6.69 -7.30 -22.29
C ARG A 205 7.44 -5.97 -22.19
N GLU A 206 6.68 -4.89 -22.03
CA GLU A 206 7.20 -3.52 -21.95
C GLU A 206 6.92 -2.91 -20.57
N LEU A 207 7.78 -1.97 -20.16
CA LEU A 207 7.60 -1.19 -18.95
C LEU A 207 7.10 0.22 -19.28
N PHE A 208 6.13 0.69 -18.53
CA PHE A 208 5.57 2.04 -18.64
C PHE A 208 5.59 2.75 -17.29
N PRO A 209 6.02 4.02 -17.21
CA PRO A 209 5.86 4.81 -15.99
C PRO A 209 4.39 4.89 -15.56
N LEU A 210 4.14 4.85 -14.25
CA LEU A 210 2.77 4.91 -13.72
C LEU A 210 2.06 6.22 -14.12
N SER A 211 2.78 7.34 -14.24
CA SER A 211 2.23 8.61 -14.75
C SER A 211 1.70 8.55 -16.18
N GLU A 212 2.18 7.62 -16.99
CA GLU A 212 1.81 7.50 -18.41
C GLU A 212 0.65 6.52 -18.64
N ILE A 213 0.24 5.77 -17.63
CA ILE A 213 -0.84 4.78 -17.77
C ILE A 213 -2.15 5.43 -18.25
N PRO A 214 -2.60 6.58 -17.70
CA PRO A 214 -3.82 7.23 -18.18
C PRO A 214 -3.79 7.63 -19.66
N SER A 215 -2.64 8.13 -20.14
CA SER A 215 -2.49 8.55 -21.54
C SER A 215 -2.33 7.36 -22.51
N ARG A 216 -1.95 6.18 -21.98
CA ARG A 216 -1.79 4.94 -22.74
C ARG A 216 -3.07 4.11 -22.87
N ARG A 217 -4.24 4.67 -22.53
CA ARG A 217 -5.54 3.96 -22.58
C ARG A 217 -5.85 3.28 -23.92
N LYS A 218 -5.43 3.87 -25.05
CA LYS A 218 -5.61 3.24 -26.37
C LYS A 218 -4.74 2.00 -26.58
N LYS A 219 -3.52 2.00 -26.04
CA LYS A 219 -2.56 0.89 -26.18
C LYS A 219 -2.86 -0.24 -25.18
N LEU A 220 -3.31 0.11 -23.97
CA LEU A 220 -3.63 -0.82 -22.89
C LEU A 220 -5.13 -1.17 -22.81
N GLY A 221 -5.91 -0.80 -23.82
CA GLY A 221 -7.38 -0.69 -23.78
C GLY A 221 -8.15 -2.00 -23.58
N GLU A 222 -7.49 -3.15 -23.62
CA GLU A 222 -8.10 -4.45 -23.30
C GLU A 222 -8.43 -4.61 -21.81
N TRP A 223 -7.97 -3.69 -20.96
CA TRP A 223 -8.03 -3.81 -19.50
C TRP A 223 -8.66 -2.55 -18.89
N PRO A 224 -9.98 -2.31 -19.05
CA PRO A 224 -10.61 -1.07 -18.57
C PRO A 224 -10.41 -0.81 -17.07
N TRP A 225 -10.38 -1.87 -16.27
CA TRP A 225 -10.18 -1.81 -14.83
C TRP A 225 -8.81 -1.25 -14.42
N LEU A 226 -7.81 -1.39 -15.29
CA LEU A 226 -6.41 -1.06 -15.01
C LEU A 226 -6.24 0.41 -14.63
N PHE A 227 -6.92 1.30 -15.33
CA PHE A 227 -6.78 2.75 -15.14
C PHE A 227 -7.35 3.18 -13.79
N ASP A 228 -8.51 2.62 -13.43
CA ASP A 228 -9.20 2.94 -12.19
C ASP A 228 -8.43 2.39 -10.99
N ASP A 229 -7.94 1.15 -11.09
CA ASP A 229 -7.13 0.52 -10.04
C ASP A 229 -5.79 1.24 -9.86
N VAL A 230 -5.08 1.65 -10.94
CA VAL A 230 -3.84 2.44 -10.82
C VAL A 230 -4.10 3.80 -10.17
N ALA A 231 -5.16 4.50 -10.56
CA ALA A 231 -5.51 5.79 -9.98
C ALA A 231 -5.80 5.66 -8.48
N GLU A 232 -6.58 4.65 -8.08
CA GLU A 232 -6.92 4.39 -6.69
C GLU A 232 -5.71 3.95 -5.86
N LEU A 233 -4.85 3.08 -6.40
CA LEU A 233 -3.61 2.66 -5.75
C LEU A 233 -2.65 3.84 -5.53
N LEU A 234 -2.50 4.73 -6.50
CA LEU A 234 -1.70 5.95 -6.36
C LEU A 234 -2.27 6.86 -5.26
N ARG A 235 -3.59 7.07 -5.26
CA ARG A 235 -4.28 7.89 -4.26
C ARG A 235 -4.11 7.31 -2.84
N ARG A 236 -4.30 5.99 -2.68
CA ARG A 236 -4.11 5.32 -1.38
C ARG A 236 -2.67 5.33 -0.94
N SER A 237 -1.73 5.05 -1.84
CA SER A 237 -0.30 5.08 -1.54
C SER A 237 0.16 6.49 -1.14
N GLU A 238 -0.48 7.56 -1.62
CA GLU A 238 -0.22 8.93 -1.16
C GLU A 238 -0.56 9.09 0.32
N VAL A 239 -1.79 8.76 0.69
CA VAL A 239 -2.30 8.90 2.07
C VAL A 239 -1.49 8.03 3.05
N GLU A 240 -1.36 6.74 2.74
CA GLU A 240 -0.68 5.77 3.60
C GLU A 240 0.80 6.13 3.82
N ARG A 241 1.44 6.74 2.81
CA ARG A 241 2.84 7.15 2.90
C ARG A 241 3.03 8.35 3.81
N GLN A 242 2.13 9.34 3.76
CA GLN A 242 2.18 10.50 4.67
C GLN A 242 2.04 10.07 6.13
N GLU A 243 1.10 9.16 6.40
CA GLU A 243 0.89 8.59 7.74
C GLU A 243 2.09 7.77 8.19
N CYS A 244 2.59 6.88 7.32
CA CYS A 244 3.74 6.05 7.62
C CYS A 244 5.02 6.89 7.86
N MET A 245 5.22 7.96 7.09
CA MET A 245 6.33 8.89 7.30
C MET A 245 6.24 9.54 8.68
N ARG A 246 5.08 10.08 9.03
CA ARG A 246 4.83 10.72 10.33
C ARG A 246 5.09 9.74 11.48
N GLU A 247 4.57 8.51 11.39
CA GLU A 247 4.77 7.49 12.41
C GLU A 247 6.24 7.05 12.51
N TRP A 248 6.91 6.90 11.38
CA TRP A 248 8.32 6.51 11.33
C TRP A 248 9.22 7.57 11.95
N VAL A 249 9.06 8.84 11.58
CA VAL A 249 9.78 9.97 12.18
C VAL A 249 9.57 9.98 13.70
N ARG A 250 8.32 9.85 14.16
CA ARG A 250 8.00 9.76 15.60
C ARG A 250 8.75 8.61 16.28
N LYS A 251 8.77 7.41 15.67
CA LYS A 251 9.50 6.24 16.20
C LYS A 251 11.01 6.49 16.26
N CYS A 252 11.59 7.12 15.24
CA CYS A 252 13.01 7.46 15.22
C CYS A 252 13.37 8.46 16.32
N GLN A 253 12.57 9.51 16.51
CA GLN A 253 12.76 10.50 17.58
C GLN A 253 12.67 9.86 18.97
N MET A 254 11.66 9.00 19.21
CA MET A 254 11.54 8.27 20.48
C MET A 254 12.75 7.37 20.76
N ARG A 255 13.29 6.70 19.74
CA ARG A 255 14.50 5.86 19.89
C ARG A 255 15.73 6.72 20.20
N ALA A 256 15.90 7.86 19.54
CA ALA A 256 17.00 8.78 19.81
C ALA A 256 16.93 9.33 21.25
N ALA A 257 15.74 9.72 21.72
CA ALA A 257 15.54 10.19 23.08
C ALA A 257 15.89 9.12 24.14
N ARG A 258 15.50 7.86 23.90
CA ARG A 258 15.87 6.74 24.78
C ARG A 258 17.38 6.50 24.81
N ALA A 259 18.03 6.47 23.65
CA ALA A 259 19.47 6.28 23.56
C ALA A 259 20.26 7.41 24.27
N GLY A 260 19.81 8.66 24.15
CA GLY A 260 20.40 9.79 24.88
C GLY A 260 20.22 9.67 26.41
N ALA A 261 19.05 9.22 26.88
CA ALA A 261 18.79 9.00 28.30
C ALA A 261 19.64 7.86 28.90
N GLU A 262 19.93 6.81 28.12
CA GLU A 262 20.81 5.70 28.52
C GLU A 262 22.28 6.14 28.58
N ALA A 263 22.76 6.93 27.61
CA ALA A 263 24.11 7.46 27.60
C ALA A 263 24.39 8.40 28.80
N GLY A 264 23.43 9.27 29.14
CA GLY A 264 23.57 10.18 30.28
C GLY A 264 23.58 9.49 31.66
N LYS A 265 23.02 8.29 31.78
CA LYS A 265 23.10 7.49 33.03
C LYS A 265 24.45 6.80 33.21
N GLY A 266 25.15 6.48 32.11
CA GLY A 266 26.48 5.88 32.15
C GLY A 266 27.58 6.82 32.65
N GLU A 267 27.48 8.12 32.33
CA GLU A 267 28.48 9.11 32.77
C GLU A 267 28.31 9.55 34.24
N ALA A 268 27.10 9.48 34.79
CA ALA A 268 26.85 9.81 36.20
C ALA A 268 27.35 8.72 37.18
N GLY A 269 27.54 7.48 36.71
CA GLY A 269 28.04 6.36 37.52
C GLY A 269 29.56 6.18 37.54
N ALA A 270 30.31 6.93 36.72
CA ALA A 270 31.77 6.79 36.60
C ALA A 270 32.58 7.80 37.45
N LYS A 271 31.91 8.56 38.34
CA LYS A 271 32.52 9.53 39.27
C LYS A 271 32.15 9.28 40.74
N GLY A 272 31.80 8.04 41.10
CA GLY A 272 31.59 7.61 42.48
C GLY A 272 32.78 6.83 43.01
#